data_AF-A0A9C6TK33-F1
#
_entry.id   AF-A0A9C6TK33-F1
#
_cell.length_a   1.000
_cell.length_b   1.000
_cell.length_c   1.000
_cell.angle_alpha   90.00
_cell.angle_beta   90.00
_cell.angle_gamma   90.00
#
_symmetry.space_group_name_H-M   'P 1'
#
loop_
_entity.id
_entity.type
_entity.pdbx_description
1 polymer ?
#
loop_
_entity_poly.entity_id
_entity_poly.type
_entity_poly.pdbx_seq_one_letter_code
_entity_poly.pdbx_strand_id
1 'polypeptide(L)'
;MVDRGGLISVSNLLLWEEDRAWEIPWSFGIEHESSIQVKSGRGSSLWDKNVPFNVLADEVVQSTSDMSRIEEVGDVGIDQFMQVLGFRLASIGRSQEKRHRKVLQSAAESTDLKGQLETKETMLSELKKEHSITKEKLKLEKEEHESAKESLGKKESELTTINERIVEVTLQLKQIESSREADILDAFAEGFECSVIQGKFLCPGGEFTAIDPSKIVRNGQLVDDEEVAEEGDDNLAD
;
A
#
# COMPACT_ATOMS: atom_id res chain seq x y z
N MET A 1 -45.94 -60.74 34.66
CA MET A 1 -46.33 -59.41 34.16
C MET A 1 -45.55 -58.40 34.97
N VAL A 2 -44.52 -57.80 34.38
CA VAL A 2 -43.66 -56.81 35.04
C VAL A 2 -44.05 -55.46 34.45
N ASP A 3 -44.73 -54.64 35.26
CA ASP A 3 -45.04 -53.26 34.91
C ASP A 3 -43.75 -52.44 34.88
N ARG A 4 -43.49 -51.80 33.74
CA ARG A 4 -42.34 -50.91 33.56
C ARG A 4 -42.74 -49.53 34.03
N GLY A 5 -42.24 -49.14 35.20
CA GLY A 5 -42.17 -47.74 35.62
C GLY A 5 -41.29 -46.95 34.65
N GLY A 6 -41.91 -46.26 33.69
CA GLY A 6 -41.26 -45.31 32.82
C GLY A 6 -41.09 -43.98 33.54
N LEU A 7 -39.91 -43.74 34.12
CA LEU A 7 -39.44 -42.41 34.48
C LEU A 7 -39.28 -41.60 33.18
N ILE A 8 -40.27 -40.74 32.89
CA ILE A 8 -40.15 -39.76 31.82
C ILE A 8 -39.12 -38.72 32.30
N SER A 9 -37.98 -38.67 31.62
CA SER A 9 -36.96 -37.65 31.85
C SER A 9 -37.58 -36.26 31.61
N VAL A 10 -37.53 -35.39 32.63
CA VAL A 10 -38.02 -34.00 32.58
C VAL A 10 -37.34 -33.20 31.45
N SER A 11 -36.15 -33.63 31.01
CA SER A 11 -35.42 -33.07 29.88
C SER A 11 -36.17 -33.17 28.54
N ASN A 12 -37.12 -34.11 28.39
CA ASN A 12 -37.86 -34.34 27.15
C ASN A 12 -39.22 -33.63 27.08
N LEU A 13 -39.70 -33.01 28.17
CA LEU A 13 -41.00 -32.33 28.21
C LEU A 13 -40.93 -30.83 27.87
N LEU A 14 -39.72 -30.28 27.70
CA LEU A 14 -39.50 -28.85 27.51
C LEU A 14 -38.69 -28.54 26.24
N LEU A 15 -39.04 -29.21 25.14
CA LEU A 15 -38.66 -28.80 23.79
C LEU A 15 -39.64 -27.71 23.31
N TRP A 16 -39.63 -26.55 23.96
CA TRP A 16 -40.44 -25.40 23.54
C TRP A 16 -39.61 -24.56 22.57
N GLU A 17 -40.17 -24.37 21.37
CA GLU A 17 -39.64 -23.62 20.22
C GLU A 17 -38.87 -22.36 20.60
N GLU A 18 -37.73 -22.15 19.93
CA GLU A 18 -36.67 -21.23 20.30
C GLU A 18 -36.96 -19.73 20.12
N ASP A 19 -38.09 -19.31 19.54
CA ASP A 19 -38.26 -17.93 19.05
C ASP A 19 -39.60 -17.25 19.40
N ARG A 20 -40.09 -17.35 20.64
CA ARG A 20 -41.15 -16.44 21.10
C ARG A 20 -40.70 -15.59 22.29
N ALA A 21 -40.41 -14.33 21.98
CA ALA A 21 -40.28 -13.25 22.95
C ALA A 21 -41.64 -13.02 23.62
N TRP A 22 -41.91 -13.76 24.69
CA TRP A 22 -43.03 -13.45 25.57
C TRP A 22 -42.56 -12.40 26.57
N GLU A 23 -42.78 -11.13 26.24
CA GLU A 23 -42.95 -10.10 27.27
C GLU A 23 -44.22 -10.48 28.05
N ILE A 24 -44.06 -11.20 29.16
CA ILE A 24 -45.17 -11.52 30.05
C ILE A 24 -45.48 -10.24 30.83
N PRO A 25 -46.67 -9.62 30.67
CA PRO A 25 -47.06 -8.48 31.50
C PRO A 25 -47.41 -9.02 32.89
N TRP A 26 -46.51 -8.83 33.85
CA TRP A 26 -46.78 -9.17 35.24
C TRP A 26 -47.79 -8.19 35.81
N SER A 27 -49.07 -8.57 35.86
CA SER A 27 -50.06 -7.91 36.72
C SER A 27 -50.42 -8.85 37.85
N PHE A 28 -49.68 -8.74 38.96
CA PHE A 28 -50.04 -9.38 40.22
C PHE A 28 -50.96 -8.43 40.97
N GLY A 29 -52.27 -8.66 40.89
CA GLY A 29 -53.23 -8.01 41.77
C GLY A 29 -53.15 -8.64 43.15
N ILE A 30 -52.37 -8.03 44.06
CA ILE A 30 -52.48 -8.32 45.50
C ILE A 30 -53.49 -7.34 46.07
N GLU A 31 -54.77 -7.70 46.03
CA GLU A 31 -55.81 -7.03 46.81
C GLU A 31 -55.82 -7.63 48.23
N HIS A 32 -54.85 -7.22 49.06
CA HIS A 32 -54.99 -7.14 50.51
C HIS A 32 -53.77 -6.43 51.09
N GLU A 33 -53.96 -5.19 51.58
CA GLU A 33 -52.97 -4.48 52.39
C GLU A 33 -52.89 -5.12 53.79
N SER A 34 -51.97 -6.07 53.95
CA SER A 34 -51.34 -6.31 55.26
C SER A 34 -50.05 -5.49 55.31
N SER A 35 -50.09 -4.39 56.06
CA SER A 35 -48.90 -3.56 56.32
C SER A 35 -47.90 -4.32 57.19
N ILE A 36 -46.95 -5.00 56.56
CA ILE A 36 -45.74 -5.47 57.24
C ILE A 36 -44.86 -4.23 57.47
N GLN A 37 -44.85 -3.71 58.70
CA GLN A 37 -43.92 -2.64 59.08
C GLN A 37 -42.50 -3.21 59.24
N VAL A 38 -41.77 -3.32 58.12
CA VAL A 38 -40.31 -3.47 58.17
C VAL A 38 -39.74 -2.12 58.63
N LYS A 39 -39.14 -2.08 59.82
CA LYS A 39 -38.46 -0.87 60.34
C LYS A 39 -37.48 -0.35 59.29
N SER A 40 -37.77 0.84 58.77
CA SER A 40 -37.05 1.51 57.68
C SER A 40 -35.56 1.71 57.98
N GLY A 41 -34.73 0.78 57.53
CA GLY A 41 -33.32 1.00 57.19
C GLY A 41 -33.18 1.28 55.69
N ARG A 42 -32.12 2.00 55.27
CA ARG A 42 -31.84 2.34 53.85
C ARG A 42 -31.73 1.08 52.98
N GLY A 43 -32.85 0.61 52.46
CA GLY A 43 -32.96 -0.57 51.61
C GLY A 43 -34.38 -1.10 51.68
N SER A 44 -35.31 -0.49 50.95
CA SER A 44 -36.71 -0.93 50.85
C SER A 44 -36.89 -2.19 49.97
N SER A 45 -35.79 -2.80 49.53
CA SER A 45 -35.82 -3.99 48.67
C SER A 45 -35.69 -5.26 49.51
N LEU A 46 -36.65 -6.18 49.35
CA LEU A 46 -36.58 -7.54 49.89
C LEU A 46 -35.39 -8.35 49.34
N TRP A 47 -34.73 -7.83 48.30
CA TRP A 47 -33.55 -8.44 47.67
C TRP A 47 -32.22 -7.86 48.17
N ASP A 48 -32.24 -6.99 49.18
CA ASP A 48 -31.02 -6.50 49.82
C ASP A 48 -30.35 -7.65 50.60
N LYS A 49 -29.02 -7.76 50.47
CA LYS A 49 -28.17 -8.73 51.17
C LYS A 49 -28.29 -8.70 52.69
N ASN A 50 -28.83 -7.61 53.25
CA ASN A 50 -29.03 -7.43 54.69
C ASN A 50 -30.42 -7.89 55.17
N VAL A 51 -31.31 -8.33 54.28
CA VAL A 51 -32.65 -8.81 54.65
C VAL A 51 -32.61 -10.31 54.94
N PRO A 52 -32.95 -10.74 56.17
CA PRO A 52 -32.99 -12.16 56.51
C PRO A 52 -34.26 -12.79 55.93
N PHE A 53 -34.21 -13.13 54.64
CA PHE A 53 -35.35 -13.68 53.88
C PHE A 53 -36.01 -14.88 54.58
N ASN A 54 -35.22 -15.75 55.21
CA ASN A 54 -35.72 -16.92 55.94
C ASN A 54 -36.66 -16.53 57.10
N VAL A 55 -36.34 -15.45 57.81
CA VAL A 55 -37.15 -14.96 58.95
C VAL A 55 -38.47 -14.37 58.47
N LEU A 56 -38.45 -13.65 57.34
CA LEU A 56 -39.67 -13.10 56.74
C LEU A 56 -40.57 -14.20 56.13
N ALA A 57 -39.97 -15.22 55.51
CA ALA A 57 -40.71 -16.34 54.95
C ALA A 57 -41.42 -17.16 56.04
N ASP A 58 -40.75 -17.41 57.17
CA ASP A 58 -41.33 -18.12 58.31
C ASP A 58 -42.51 -17.35 58.93
N GLU A 59 -42.40 -16.02 59.05
CA GLU A 59 -43.46 -15.17 59.61
C GLU A 59 -44.71 -15.10 58.71
N VAL A 60 -44.52 -15.09 57.39
CA VAL A 60 -45.64 -15.05 56.42
C VAL A 60 -46.38 -16.39 56.33
N VAL A 61 -45.66 -17.52 56.31
CA VAL A 61 -46.26 -18.86 56.10
C VAL A 61 -46.94 -19.41 57.36
N GLN A 62 -46.72 -18.82 58.53
CA GLN A 62 -47.34 -19.21 59.79
C GLN A 62 -48.64 -18.46 60.13
N SER A 63 -49.18 -17.67 59.19
CA SER A 63 -50.46 -16.99 59.40
C SER A 63 -51.60 -18.01 59.54
N THR A 64 -52.56 -17.74 60.45
CA THR A 64 -53.72 -18.63 60.66
C THR A 64 -54.59 -18.77 59.40
N SER A 65 -54.59 -17.73 58.54
CA SER A 65 -55.26 -17.74 57.24
C SER A 65 -54.59 -18.70 56.26
N ASP A 66 -53.26 -18.72 56.20
CA ASP A 66 -52.53 -19.59 55.27
C ASP A 66 -52.58 -21.05 55.74
N MET A 67 -52.51 -21.30 57.04
CA MET A 67 -52.73 -22.63 57.62
C MET A 67 -54.13 -23.18 57.28
N SER A 68 -55.18 -22.36 57.42
CA SER A 68 -56.55 -22.78 57.05
C SER A 68 -56.70 -23.10 55.56
N ARG A 69 -56.00 -22.37 54.68
CA ARG A 69 -55.99 -22.63 53.23
C ARG A 69 -55.23 -23.91 52.88
N ILE A 70 -54.12 -24.18 53.56
CA ILE A 70 -53.33 -25.41 53.38
C ILE A 70 -54.20 -26.63 53.75
N GLU A 71 -54.94 -26.56 54.86
CA GLU A 71 -55.88 -27.62 55.25
C GLU A 71 -57.04 -27.79 54.24
N GLU A 72 -57.58 -26.70 53.69
CA GLU A 72 -58.66 -26.73 52.68
C GLU A 72 -58.22 -27.36 51.36
N VAL A 73 -57.02 -27.01 50.89
CA VAL A 73 -56.44 -27.47 49.62
C VAL A 73 -55.97 -28.93 49.71
N GLY A 74 -55.51 -29.36 50.88
CA GLY A 74 -55.00 -30.70 51.15
C GLY A 74 -53.70 -31.05 50.42
N ASP A 75 -53.12 -32.21 50.74
CA ASP A 75 -51.78 -32.62 50.27
C ASP A 75 -51.64 -32.59 48.74
N VAL A 76 -52.67 -33.04 48.02
CA VAL A 76 -52.64 -33.10 46.54
C VAL A 76 -52.53 -31.70 45.92
N GLY A 77 -53.23 -30.70 46.48
CA GLY A 77 -53.15 -29.34 45.94
C GLY A 77 -51.84 -28.64 46.32
N ILE A 78 -51.26 -28.95 47.49
CA ILE A 78 -49.91 -28.52 47.86
C ILE A 78 -48.89 -29.09 46.88
N ASP A 79 -48.97 -30.39 46.58
CA ASP A 79 -48.08 -31.05 45.61
C ASP A 79 -48.16 -30.40 44.23
N GLN A 80 -49.36 -30.11 43.73
CA GLN A 80 -49.56 -29.43 42.45
C GLN A 80 -48.97 -28.00 42.46
N PHE A 81 -49.18 -27.24 43.53
CA PHE A 81 -48.61 -25.91 43.69
C PHE A 81 -47.07 -25.96 43.70
N MET A 82 -46.49 -26.91 44.44
CA MET A 82 -45.04 -27.10 44.50
C MET A 82 -44.45 -27.52 43.15
N GLN A 83 -45.16 -28.34 42.37
CA GLN A 83 -44.76 -28.66 40.99
C GLN A 83 -44.73 -27.41 40.11
N VAL A 84 -45.77 -26.58 40.15
CA VAL A 84 -45.84 -25.32 39.38
C VAL A 84 -44.72 -24.36 39.79
N LEU A 85 -44.45 -24.22 41.09
CA LEU A 85 -43.32 -23.43 41.59
C LEU A 85 -41.98 -23.97 41.09
N GLY A 86 -41.78 -25.29 41.13
CA GLY A 86 -40.58 -25.95 40.61
C GLY A 86 -40.35 -25.64 39.13
N PHE A 87 -41.38 -25.73 38.29
CA PHE A 87 -41.29 -25.38 36.87
C PHE A 87 -40.97 -23.89 36.65
N ARG A 88 -41.57 -22.99 37.43
CA ARG A 88 -41.28 -21.55 37.35
C ARG A 88 -39.83 -21.25 37.71
N LEU A 89 -39.32 -21.83 38.80
CA LEU A 89 -37.93 -21.67 39.22
C LEU A 89 -36.96 -22.23 38.18
N ALA A 90 -37.22 -23.40 37.62
CA ALA A 90 -36.41 -23.98 36.55
C ALA A 90 -36.38 -23.08 35.30
N SER A 91 -37.52 -22.49 34.93
CA SER A 91 -37.63 -21.57 33.79
C SER A 91 -36.85 -20.28 34.03
N ILE A 92 -36.94 -19.70 35.24
CA ILE A 92 -36.16 -18.53 35.63
C ILE A 92 -34.66 -18.86 35.61
N GLY A 93 -34.25 -19.99 36.18
CA GLY A 93 -32.87 -20.45 36.20
C GLY A 93 -32.28 -20.58 34.79
N ARG A 94 -32.99 -21.25 33.87
CA ARG A 94 -32.56 -21.41 32.47
C ARG A 94 -32.49 -20.07 31.73
N SER A 95 -33.43 -19.16 31.98
CA SER A 95 -33.41 -17.81 31.39
C SER A 95 -32.19 -16.99 31.87
N GLN A 96 -31.89 -17.05 33.17
CA GLN A 96 -30.70 -16.40 33.74
C GLN A 96 -29.41 -16.99 33.17
N GLU A 97 -29.30 -18.31 33.09
CA GLU A 97 -28.14 -18.98 32.50
C GLU A 97 -27.92 -18.55 31.04
N LYS A 98 -29.00 -18.51 30.22
CA LYS A 98 -28.94 -18.06 28.83
C LYS A 98 -28.46 -16.60 28.74
N ARG A 99 -28.94 -15.71 29.62
CA ARG A 99 -28.49 -14.32 29.66
C ARG A 99 -27.02 -14.20 30.04
N HIS A 100 -26.57 -14.89 31.09
CA HIS A 100 -25.17 -14.86 31.50
C HIS A 100 -24.24 -15.41 30.42
N ARG A 101 -24.62 -16.48 29.73
CA ARG A 101 -23.85 -17.03 28.61
C ARG A 101 -23.68 -16.03 27.47
N LYS A 102 -24.77 -15.32 27.10
CA LYS A 102 -24.70 -14.26 26.09
C LYS A 102 -23.78 -13.12 26.51
N VAL A 103 -23.88 -12.66 27.76
CA VAL A 103 -23.00 -11.60 28.29
C VAL A 103 -21.53 -12.02 28.24
N LEU A 104 -21.22 -13.24 28.65
CA LEU A 104 -19.85 -13.78 28.59
C LEU A 104 -19.35 -13.87 27.15
N GLN A 105 -20.19 -14.35 26.22
CA GLN A 105 -19.84 -14.42 24.80
C GLN A 105 -19.57 -13.03 24.22
N SER A 106 -20.48 -12.07 24.43
CA SER A 106 -20.30 -10.70 23.95
C SER A 106 -19.09 -10.00 24.58
N ALA A 107 -18.77 -10.31 25.85
CA ALA A 107 -17.56 -9.81 26.50
C ALA A 107 -16.29 -10.38 25.83
N ALA A 108 -16.27 -11.68 25.53
CA ALA A 108 -15.14 -12.31 24.83
C ALA A 108 -14.96 -11.72 23.42
N GLU A 109 -16.04 -11.57 22.65
CA GLU A 109 -16.02 -10.92 21.32
C GLU A 109 -15.50 -9.48 21.41
N SER A 110 -15.93 -8.72 22.41
CA SER A 110 -15.44 -7.35 22.64
C SER A 110 -13.95 -7.30 22.92
N THR A 111 -13.41 -8.24 23.71
CA THR A 111 -11.98 -8.31 23.98
C THR A 111 -11.15 -8.69 22.74
N ASP A 112 -11.67 -9.59 21.90
CA ASP A 112 -11.02 -9.97 20.64
C ASP A 112 -11.00 -8.79 19.66
N LEU A 113 -12.15 -8.13 19.47
CA LEU A 113 -12.25 -6.94 18.62
C LEU A 113 -11.34 -5.81 19.10
N LYS A 114 -11.19 -5.63 20.41
CA LYS A 114 -10.26 -4.65 20.98
C LYS A 114 -8.80 -4.99 20.64
N GLY A 115 -8.39 -6.25 20.75
CA GLY A 115 -7.04 -6.69 20.34
C GLY A 115 -6.80 -6.50 18.83
N GLN A 116 -7.80 -6.80 18.00
CA GLN A 116 -7.73 -6.53 16.56
C GLN A 116 -7.63 -5.02 16.24
N LEU A 117 -8.29 -4.18 17.01
CA LEU A 117 -8.23 -2.73 16.84
C LEU A 117 -6.84 -2.19 17.18
N GLU A 118 -6.28 -2.61 18.32
CA GLU A 118 -4.93 -2.20 18.77
C GLU A 118 -3.86 -2.62 17.74
N THR A 119 -3.93 -3.86 17.22
CA THR A 119 -3.01 -4.32 16.17
C THR A 119 -3.16 -3.58 14.85
N LYS A 120 -4.37 -3.22 14.43
CA LYS A 120 -4.58 -2.40 13.23
C LYS A 120 -4.09 -0.96 13.42
N GLU A 121 -4.23 -0.41 14.63
CA GLU A 121 -3.74 0.94 14.95
C GLU A 121 -2.22 1.02 14.91
N THR A 122 -1.51 0.01 15.44
CA THR A 122 -0.05 -0.06 15.34
C THR A 122 0.41 -0.17 13.88
N MET A 123 -0.20 -1.07 13.09
CA MET A 123 0.10 -1.19 11.65
C MET A 123 -0.16 0.11 10.88
N LEU A 124 -1.27 0.80 11.14
CA LEU A 124 -1.56 2.09 10.52
C LEU A 124 -0.51 3.15 10.88
N SER A 125 -0.05 3.17 12.13
CA SER A 125 0.99 4.10 12.57
C SER A 125 2.34 3.84 11.89
N GLU A 126 2.69 2.56 11.66
CA GLU A 126 3.90 2.16 10.94
C GLU A 126 3.79 2.53 9.46
N LEU A 127 2.69 2.16 8.80
CA LEU A 127 2.45 2.48 7.39
C LEU A 127 2.47 4.01 7.14
N LYS A 128 1.95 4.79 8.08
CA LYS A 128 1.97 6.26 8.01
C LYS A 128 3.40 6.81 8.10
N LYS A 129 4.27 6.21 8.93
CA LYS A 129 5.69 6.58 9.01
C LYS A 129 6.41 6.22 7.70
N GLU A 130 6.21 5.00 7.20
CA GLU A 130 6.80 4.57 5.92
C GLU A 130 6.36 5.46 4.75
N HIS A 131 5.07 5.81 4.69
CA HIS A 131 4.56 6.73 3.68
C HIS A 131 5.21 8.11 3.79
N SER A 132 5.44 8.63 5.00
CA SER A 132 6.15 9.90 5.20
C SER A 132 7.59 9.84 4.69
N ILE A 133 8.31 8.76 5.01
CA ILE A 133 9.69 8.54 4.57
C ILE A 133 9.76 8.44 3.03
N THR A 134 8.88 7.64 2.43
CA THR A 134 8.83 7.47 0.97
C THR A 134 8.47 8.78 0.27
N LYS A 135 7.57 9.58 0.86
CA LYS A 135 7.22 10.91 0.34
C LYS A 135 8.42 11.86 0.36
N GLU A 136 9.23 11.84 1.41
CA GLU A 136 10.46 12.64 1.49
C GLU A 136 11.51 12.18 0.48
N LYS A 137 11.73 10.87 0.35
CA LYS A 137 12.64 10.29 -0.66
C LYS A 137 12.25 10.69 -2.08
N LEU A 138 10.97 10.59 -2.41
CA LEU A 138 10.45 10.98 -3.72
C LEU A 138 10.69 12.47 -4.00
N LYS A 139 10.56 13.33 -2.98
CA LYS A 139 10.82 14.76 -3.12
C LYS A 139 12.29 15.02 -3.44
N LEU A 140 13.21 14.36 -2.73
CA LEU A 140 14.65 14.46 -2.98
C LEU A 140 15.02 13.97 -4.39
N GLU A 141 14.51 12.80 -4.78
CA GLU A 141 14.77 12.23 -6.12
C GLU A 141 14.24 13.15 -7.23
N LYS A 142 13.09 13.80 -7.02
CA LYS A 142 12.55 14.79 -7.95
C LYS A 142 13.45 16.03 -8.06
N GLU A 143 13.98 16.53 -6.95
CA GLU A 143 14.93 17.65 -6.93
C GLU A 143 16.24 17.29 -7.64
N GLU A 144 16.78 16.08 -7.41
CA GLU A 144 17.96 15.56 -8.10
C GLU A 144 17.72 15.40 -9.60
N HIS A 145 16.56 14.88 -10.00
CA HIS A 145 16.19 14.73 -11.41
C HIS A 145 16.11 16.08 -12.13
N GLU A 146 15.49 17.10 -11.52
CA GLU A 146 15.43 18.45 -12.12
C GLU A 146 16.82 19.09 -12.24
N SER A 147 17.68 18.93 -11.22
CA SER A 147 19.08 19.38 -11.27
C SER A 147 19.88 18.67 -12.39
N ALA A 148 19.72 17.36 -12.51
CA ALA A 148 20.35 16.57 -13.56
C ALA A 148 19.87 17.02 -14.95
N LYS A 149 18.57 17.26 -15.12
CA LYS A 149 17.98 17.77 -16.35
C LYS A 149 18.52 19.15 -16.74
N GLU A 150 18.66 20.06 -15.78
CA GLU A 150 19.27 21.37 -16.04
C GLU A 150 20.74 21.24 -16.48
N SER A 151 21.51 20.37 -15.80
CA SER A 151 22.91 20.12 -16.17
C SER A 151 23.05 19.50 -17.56
N LEU A 152 22.11 18.65 -17.95
CA LEU A 152 22.07 18.02 -19.27
C LEU A 152 21.75 19.06 -20.36
N GLY A 153 20.78 19.94 -20.12
CA GLY A 153 20.47 21.04 -21.04
C GLY A 153 21.66 21.99 -21.26
N LYS A 154 22.43 22.29 -20.20
CA LYS A 154 23.67 23.07 -20.33
C LYS A 154 24.69 22.37 -21.22
N LYS A 155 24.96 21.09 -20.98
CA LYS A 155 25.88 20.29 -21.81
C LYS A 155 25.42 20.18 -23.26
N GLU A 156 24.12 20.06 -23.50
CA GLU A 156 23.55 20.05 -24.85
C GLU A 156 23.83 21.38 -25.58
N SER A 157 23.61 22.52 -24.91
CA SER A 157 23.94 23.84 -25.48
C SER A 157 25.43 24.08 -25.72
N GLU A 158 26.29 23.55 -24.85
CA GLU A 158 27.74 23.58 -25.05
C GLU A 158 28.14 22.73 -26.26
N LEU A 159 27.53 21.55 -26.41
CA LEU A 159 27.80 20.64 -27.50
C LEU A 159 27.34 21.21 -28.85
N THR A 160 26.19 21.90 -28.90
CA THR A 160 25.76 22.62 -30.12
C THR A 160 26.74 23.74 -30.47
N THR A 161 27.21 24.51 -29.49
CA THR A 161 28.20 25.58 -29.69
C THR A 161 29.54 25.04 -30.21
N ILE A 162 30.01 23.93 -29.65
CA ILE A 162 31.23 23.25 -30.12
C ILE A 162 31.04 22.75 -31.55
N ASN A 163 29.88 22.16 -31.86
CA ASN A 163 29.57 21.68 -33.19
C ASN A 163 29.55 22.81 -34.23
N GLU A 164 28.96 23.96 -33.91
CA GLU A 164 29.01 25.17 -34.75
C GLU A 164 30.44 25.61 -35.02
N ARG A 165 31.30 25.65 -33.98
CA ARG A 165 32.73 25.97 -34.14
C ARG A 165 33.49 24.96 -34.99
N ILE A 166 33.19 23.67 -34.86
CA ILE A 166 33.80 22.63 -35.70
C ILE A 166 33.43 22.86 -37.18
N VAL A 167 32.16 23.16 -37.46
CA VAL A 167 31.70 23.48 -38.83
C VAL A 167 32.42 24.72 -39.36
N GLU A 168 32.52 25.78 -38.56
CA GLU A 168 33.23 27.02 -38.93
C GLU A 168 34.71 26.77 -39.23
N VAL A 169 35.43 26.09 -38.33
CA VAL A 169 36.86 25.78 -38.51
C VAL A 169 37.07 24.89 -39.73
N THR A 170 36.18 23.92 -39.97
CA THR A 170 36.25 23.05 -41.17
C THR A 170 36.10 23.86 -42.45
N LEU A 171 35.22 24.87 -42.48
CA LEU A 171 35.07 25.77 -43.61
C LEU A 171 36.31 26.66 -43.80
N GLN A 172 36.86 27.23 -42.73
CA GLN A 172 38.09 28.02 -42.79
C GLN A 172 39.28 27.19 -43.28
N LEU A 173 39.41 25.94 -42.84
CA LEU A 173 40.46 25.02 -43.28
C LEU A 173 40.38 24.78 -44.79
N LYS A 174 39.18 24.46 -45.32
CA LYS A 174 38.96 24.28 -46.76
C LYS A 174 39.27 25.53 -47.57
N GLN A 175 38.91 26.70 -47.04
CA GLN A 175 39.21 27.97 -47.70
C GLN A 175 40.71 28.23 -47.78
N ILE A 176 41.45 28.00 -46.69
CA ILE A 176 42.91 28.15 -46.64
C ILE A 176 43.59 27.13 -47.55
N GLU A 177 43.10 25.90 -47.58
CA GLU A 177 43.60 24.84 -48.45
C GLU A 177 43.47 25.25 -49.92
N SER A 178 42.29 25.70 -50.34
CA SER A 178 42.05 26.20 -51.71
C SER A 178 42.87 27.44 -52.06
N SER A 179 42.99 28.41 -51.14
CA SER A 179 43.79 29.62 -51.41
C SER A 179 45.28 29.27 -51.52
N ARG A 180 45.78 28.39 -50.65
CA ARG A 180 47.17 27.97 -50.67
C ARG A 180 47.52 27.16 -51.91
N GLU A 181 46.61 26.30 -52.37
CA GLU A 181 46.78 25.56 -53.63
C GLU A 181 46.91 26.54 -54.81
N ALA A 182 46.06 27.56 -54.88
CA ALA A 182 46.16 28.62 -55.88
C ALA A 182 47.50 29.38 -55.78
N ASP A 183 47.91 29.81 -54.58
CA ASP A 183 49.17 30.53 -54.37
C ASP A 183 50.40 29.70 -54.79
N ILE A 184 50.39 28.39 -54.53
CA ILE A 184 51.45 27.48 -54.94
C ILE A 184 51.52 27.37 -56.47
N LEU A 185 50.37 27.22 -57.13
CA LEU A 185 50.30 27.14 -58.59
C LEU A 185 50.76 28.43 -59.26
N ASP A 186 50.38 29.59 -58.72
CA ASP A 186 50.80 30.90 -59.21
C ASP A 186 52.31 31.09 -59.05
N ALA A 187 52.86 30.79 -57.87
CA ALA A 187 54.30 30.89 -57.63
C ALA A 187 55.12 29.91 -58.50
N PHE A 188 54.57 28.72 -58.77
CA PHE A 188 55.17 27.76 -59.68
C PHE A 188 55.19 28.29 -61.12
N ALA A 189 54.07 28.84 -61.61
CA ALA A 189 53.96 29.41 -62.94
C ALA A 189 54.96 30.57 -63.14
N GLU A 190 55.06 31.49 -62.19
CA GLU A 190 56.01 32.61 -62.23
C GLU A 190 57.47 32.12 -62.23
N GLY A 191 57.80 31.16 -61.36
CA GLY A 191 59.14 30.57 -61.29
C GLY A 191 59.52 29.81 -62.57
N PHE A 192 58.55 29.15 -63.20
CA PHE A 192 58.72 28.50 -64.49
C PHE A 192 58.99 29.50 -65.61
N GLU A 193 58.19 30.57 -65.73
CA GLU A 193 58.41 31.63 -66.72
C GLU A 193 59.79 32.29 -66.55
N CYS A 194 60.18 32.60 -65.32
CA CYS A 194 61.50 33.15 -65.01
C CYS A 194 62.62 32.21 -65.49
N SER A 195 62.45 30.89 -65.30
CA SER A 195 63.42 29.88 -65.73
C SER A 195 63.50 29.79 -67.26
N VAL A 196 62.38 29.88 -67.97
CA VAL A 196 62.34 29.94 -69.44
C VAL A 196 63.08 31.19 -69.95
N ILE A 197 62.89 32.34 -69.30
CA ILE A 197 63.61 33.58 -69.65
C ILE A 197 65.12 33.43 -69.42
N GLN A 198 65.53 32.85 -68.29
CA GLN A 198 66.93 32.57 -68.00
C GLN A 198 67.55 31.62 -69.03
N GLY A 199 66.83 30.56 -69.44
CA GLY A 199 67.26 29.64 -70.49
C GLY A 199 67.49 30.34 -71.84
N LYS A 200 66.54 31.20 -72.25
CA LYS A 200 66.68 32.02 -73.47
C LYS A 200 67.88 32.95 -73.42
N PHE A 201 68.20 33.51 -72.25
CA PHE A 201 69.38 34.36 -72.08
C PHE A 201 70.70 33.57 -72.21
N LEU A 202 70.77 32.37 -71.64
CA LEU A 202 71.97 31.53 -71.67
C LEU A 202 72.24 30.90 -73.05
N CYS A 203 71.20 30.63 -73.85
CA CYS A 203 71.33 30.05 -75.18
C CYS A 203 70.54 30.85 -76.23
N PRO A 204 71.13 31.95 -76.77
CA PRO A 204 70.49 32.74 -77.81
C PRO A 204 70.29 31.90 -79.09
N GLY A 205 69.05 31.58 -79.42
CA GLY A 205 68.66 30.74 -80.57
C GLY A 205 68.12 29.35 -80.22
N GLY A 206 68.12 28.96 -78.94
CA GLY A 206 67.45 27.74 -78.48
C GLY A 206 65.92 27.81 -78.58
N GLU A 207 65.27 26.69 -78.91
CA GLU A 207 63.81 26.59 -79.00
C GLU A 207 63.22 26.22 -77.64
N PHE A 208 62.59 27.18 -76.97
CA PHE A 208 61.94 27.00 -75.66
C PHE A 208 60.40 26.98 -75.74
N THR A 209 59.84 27.02 -76.95
CA THR A 209 58.39 27.05 -77.20
C THR A 209 57.70 25.70 -76.97
N ALA A 210 58.45 24.61 -76.94
CA ALA A 210 57.94 23.27 -76.66
C ALA A 210 57.94 22.90 -75.16
N ILE A 211 58.37 23.79 -74.28
CA ILE A 211 58.41 23.52 -72.83
C ILE A 211 57.05 23.85 -72.23
N ASP A 212 56.40 22.83 -71.66
CA ASP A 212 55.06 22.91 -71.08
C ASP A 212 55.11 22.71 -69.56
N PRO A 213 54.69 23.69 -68.75
CA PRO A 213 54.69 23.58 -67.28
C PRO A 213 53.69 22.55 -66.74
N SER A 214 52.72 22.11 -67.54
CA SER A 214 51.76 21.08 -67.15
C SER A 214 52.31 19.66 -67.30
N LYS A 215 53.49 19.48 -67.90
CA LYS A 215 54.05 18.16 -68.19
C LYS A 215 55.13 17.77 -67.18
N ILE A 216 55.00 16.58 -66.61
CA ILE A 216 55.92 16.05 -65.60
C ILE A 216 56.88 15.04 -66.25
N VAL A 217 58.18 15.18 -65.96
CA VAL A 217 59.20 14.19 -66.34
C VAL A 217 59.68 13.45 -65.09
N ARG A 218 59.46 12.13 -65.03
CA ARG A 218 60.02 11.25 -63.99
C ARG A 218 60.99 10.27 -64.63
N ASN A 219 62.19 10.13 -64.05
CA ASN A 219 63.23 9.20 -64.53
C ASN A 219 63.58 9.34 -66.03
N GLY A 220 63.45 10.54 -66.59
CA GLY A 220 63.75 10.82 -68.00
C GLY A 220 62.62 10.49 -68.98
N GLN A 221 61.44 10.08 -68.51
CA GLN A 221 60.24 9.88 -69.34
C GLN A 221 59.15 10.90 -69.00
N LEU A 222 58.45 11.36 -70.04
CA LEU A 222 57.24 12.17 -69.92
C LEU A 222 56.12 11.27 -69.39
N VAL A 223 55.49 11.67 -68.29
CA VAL A 223 54.34 10.97 -67.71
C VAL A 223 53.08 11.74 -68.10
N ASP A 224 52.09 11.05 -68.65
CA ASP A 224 50.76 11.63 -68.92
C ASP A 224 49.88 11.54 -67.67
N ASP A 225 49.13 12.60 -67.39
CA ASP A 225 48.43 12.81 -66.12
C ASP A 225 47.17 11.91 -65.92
N GLU A 226 46.83 11.04 -66.87
CA GLU A 226 45.62 10.18 -66.81
C GLU A 226 45.84 8.76 -66.24
N GLU A 227 47.08 8.31 -66.00
CA GLU A 227 47.34 7.04 -65.31
C GLU A 227 47.82 7.27 -63.87
N VAL A 228 46.86 7.50 -62.98
CA VAL A 228 47.06 7.17 -61.57
C VAL A 228 47.03 5.65 -61.47
N ALA A 229 48.20 5.01 -61.58
CA ALA A 229 48.38 3.67 -61.08
C ALA A 229 48.21 3.72 -59.55
N GLU A 230 47.09 3.22 -59.06
CA GLU A 230 46.98 2.79 -57.67
C GLU A 230 47.96 1.62 -57.45
N GLU A 231 49.20 1.92 -57.07
CA GLU A 231 50.02 0.95 -56.36
C GLU A 231 49.57 0.93 -54.91
N GLY A 232 48.96 -0.20 -54.54
CA GLY A 232 48.40 -0.47 -53.23
C GLY A 232 49.39 -0.27 -52.09
N ASP A 233 48.91 0.43 -51.07
CA ASP A 233 49.49 0.40 -49.73
C ASP A 233 48.97 -0.85 -49.01
N ASP A 234 49.70 -1.96 -49.17
CA ASP A 234 49.67 -3.04 -48.19
C ASP A 234 50.35 -2.50 -46.91
N ASN A 235 49.57 -2.04 -45.92
CA ASN A 235 49.65 -2.48 -44.52
C ASN A 235 48.79 -1.65 -43.54
N LEU A 236 48.06 -2.39 -42.68
CA LEU A 236 47.39 -2.10 -41.39
C LEU A 236 45.88 -2.43 -41.50
N ALA A 237 45.27 -3.38 -40.75
CA ALA A 237 45.61 -3.91 -39.44
C ALA A 237 44.92 -5.28 -39.18
N ASP A 238 45.58 -6.07 -38.32
CA ASP A 238 44.94 -6.95 -37.32
C ASP A 238 45.03 -6.20 -35.97
#